data_AF-A0A7K1K8K3-F1
#
_entry.id   AF-A0A7K1K8K3-F1
#
_cell.length_a   1.000
_cell.length_b   1.000
_cell.length_c   1.000
_cell.angle_alpha   90.00
_cell.angle_beta   90.00
_cell.angle_gamma   90.00
#
_symmetry.space_group_name_H-M   'P 1'
#
loop_
_entity.id
_entity.type
_entity.pdbx_description
1 polymer ?
#
loop_
_entity_poly.entity_id
_entity_poly.type
_entity_poly.pdbx_seq_one_letter_code
_entity_poly.pdbx_strand_id
1 'polypeptide(L)'
;MTNVHVNLIFWGAWWTNNPLANQIIAGVKALLAGPYFTYLKQYGVHRGDVRGTTFVLDSEPGNGQPFTMKNVTDRVQALLDDDRLPEPDDNWPNVYAFIMPSNSTFTTVGVGGQNTQVIWNDYDLGDVDNDPAYCLWVGNDGTLDFVTTVFSHELAELATDPNEGDGVRQIGCSGASCQIGDPGSSWCDVVSGVKAQSYWSVADNALVLPRMYSVRRTLGTKSIGGKLPRTPSANAWIASQF
;
A
#
# COMPACT_ATOMS: atom_id res chain seq x y z
N MET A 1 -7.67 1.58 -6.15
CA MET A 1 -8.33 1.65 -4.82
C MET A 1 -8.40 3.09 -4.33
N THR A 2 -9.51 3.54 -3.74
CA THR A 2 -9.65 4.94 -3.29
C THR A 2 -9.03 5.19 -1.92
N ASN A 3 -9.43 4.48 -0.86
CA ASN A 3 -8.83 4.58 0.48
C ASN A 3 -8.35 3.20 0.90
N VAL A 4 -7.04 2.99 1.05
CA VAL A 4 -6.51 1.65 1.32
C VAL A 4 -6.53 1.36 2.81
N HIS A 5 -7.21 0.30 3.22
CA HIS A 5 -7.32 -0.10 4.61
C HIS A 5 -6.50 -1.37 4.86
N VAL A 6 -5.35 -1.24 5.52
CA VAL A 6 -4.38 -2.33 5.66
C VAL A 6 -4.64 -3.13 6.95
N ASN A 7 -4.80 -4.43 6.79
CA ASN A 7 -4.74 -5.42 7.87
C ASN A 7 -3.37 -6.10 7.82
N LEU A 8 -2.53 -5.84 8.84
CA LEU A 8 -1.20 -6.45 8.94
C LEU A 8 -1.30 -7.85 9.53
N ILE A 9 -0.75 -8.84 8.84
CA ILE A 9 -0.81 -10.25 9.25
C ILE A 9 0.61 -10.76 9.46
N PHE A 10 0.99 -10.97 10.71
CA PHE A 10 2.31 -11.52 11.07
C PHE A 10 2.22 -13.04 11.11
N TRP A 11 2.72 -13.71 10.07
CA TRP A 11 2.57 -15.16 9.89
C TRP A 11 3.83 -15.94 10.29
N GLY A 12 3.67 -16.97 11.12
CA GLY A 12 4.74 -17.84 11.60
C GLY A 12 5.09 -17.59 13.07
N ALA A 13 5.56 -18.63 13.75
CA ALA A 13 5.91 -18.58 15.16
C ALA A 13 7.11 -17.67 15.45
N TRP A 14 7.91 -17.31 14.43
CA TRP A 14 9.01 -16.34 14.53
C TRP A 14 8.58 -14.98 15.10
N TRP A 15 7.31 -14.61 14.90
CA TRP A 15 6.74 -13.35 15.40
C TRP A 15 6.40 -13.38 16.89
N THR A 16 6.46 -14.54 17.55
CA THR A 16 6.23 -14.67 18.99
C THR A 16 7.23 -13.81 19.76
N ASN A 17 6.71 -12.79 20.45
CA ASN A 17 7.50 -11.82 21.23
C ASN A 17 8.58 -11.07 20.43
N ASN A 18 8.46 -11.02 19.09
CA ASN A 18 9.44 -10.35 18.26
C ASN A 18 9.19 -8.83 18.22
N PRO A 19 10.10 -7.98 18.73
CA PRO A 19 9.88 -6.54 18.81
C PRO A 19 9.80 -5.86 17.44
N LEU A 20 10.30 -6.49 16.37
CA LEU A 20 10.24 -5.94 15.02
C LEU A 20 8.78 -5.75 14.56
N ALA A 21 7.84 -6.57 15.02
CA ALA A 21 6.42 -6.43 14.67
C ALA A 21 5.88 -5.04 15.03
N ASN A 22 6.17 -4.56 16.24
CA ASN A 22 5.74 -3.23 16.68
C ASN A 22 6.39 -2.11 15.87
N GLN A 23 7.65 -2.29 15.46
CA GLN A 23 8.35 -1.32 14.61
C GLN A 23 7.73 -1.26 13.21
N ILE A 24 7.38 -2.41 12.64
CA ILE A 24 6.70 -2.52 11.35
C ILE A 24 5.32 -1.87 11.42
N ILE A 25 4.51 -2.17 12.45
CA ILE A 25 3.19 -1.56 12.63
C ILE A 25 3.30 -0.03 12.68
N ALA A 26 4.22 0.50 13.49
CA ALA A 26 4.45 1.94 13.60
C ALA A 26 4.94 2.55 12.27
N GLY A 27 5.87 1.87 11.59
CA GLY A 27 6.41 2.28 10.31
C GLY A 27 5.38 2.34 9.20
N VAL A 28 4.55 1.30 9.07
CA VAL A 28 3.45 1.25 8.10
C VAL A 28 2.42 2.35 8.39
N LYS A 29 2.04 2.56 9.66
CA LYS A 29 1.17 3.67 10.04
C LYS A 29 1.74 5.03 9.62
N ALA A 30 3.04 5.25 9.85
CA ALA A 30 3.71 6.49 9.48
C ALA A 30 3.78 6.70 7.96
N LEU A 31 3.96 5.62 7.19
CA LEU A 31 3.99 5.64 5.73
C LEU A 31 2.61 5.97 5.14
N LEU A 32 1.55 5.30 5.63
CA LEU A 32 0.16 5.49 5.19
C LEU A 32 -0.40 6.87 5.51
N ALA A 33 -0.16 7.36 6.74
CA ALA A 33 -0.55 8.72 7.13
C ALA A 33 0.33 9.80 6.48
N GLY A 34 1.54 9.41 6.08
CA GLY A 34 2.60 10.26 5.55
C GLY A 34 2.38 10.78 4.13
N PRO A 35 3.42 11.42 3.55
CA PRO A 35 3.34 12.01 2.23
C PRO A 35 3.44 10.99 1.10
N TYR A 36 3.84 9.74 1.37
CA TYR A 36 4.11 8.71 0.38
C TYR A 36 2.96 8.52 -0.64
N PHE A 37 1.71 8.56 -0.18
CA PHE A 37 0.51 8.41 -1.00
C PHE A 37 0.08 9.69 -1.74
N THR A 38 0.72 10.83 -1.49
CA THR A 38 0.28 12.13 -2.03
C THR A 38 0.27 12.16 -3.56
N TYR A 39 1.20 11.45 -4.20
CA TYR A 39 1.31 11.46 -5.66
C TYR A 39 0.43 10.36 -6.26
N LEU A 40 0.13 9.27 -5.54
CA LEU A 40 -0.83 8.25 -5.98
C LEU A 40 -2.27 8.81 -6.16
N LYS A 41 -2.57 9.98 -5.59
CA LYS A 41 -3.84 10.71 -5.84
C LYS A 41 -4.12 10.95 -7.32
N GLN A 42 -3.08 11.05 -8.15
CA GLN A 42 -3.24 11.18 -9.61
C GLN A 42 -3.92 9.95 -10.24
N TYR A 43 -3.87 8.80 -9.55
CA TYR A 43 -4.46 7.52 -9.94
C TYR A 43 -5.76 7.23 -9.15
N GLY A 44 -6.30 8.22 -8.44
CA GLY A 44 -7.48 8.05 -7.59
C GLY A 44 -7.20 7.40 -6.24
N VAL A 45 -5.93 7.12 -5.90
CA VAL A 45 -5.55 6.54 -4.61
C VAL A 45 -5.29 7.63 -3.59
N HIS A 46 -6.04 7.60 -2.50
CA HIS A 46 -5.90 8.47 -1.35
C HIS A 46 -5.11 7.79 -0.24
N ARG A 47 -4.87 8.53 0.84
CA ARG A 47 -4.18 7.99 2.01
C ARG A 47 -4.97 6.83 2.60
N GLY A 48 -4.23 5.88 3.16
CA GLY A 48 -4.78 4.75 3.88
C GLY A 48 -4.52 4.83 5.37
N ASP A 49 -4.85 3.74 6.04
CA ASP A 49 -4.59 3.51 7.46
C ASP A 49 -4.39 2.03 7.75
N VAL A 50 -3.81 1.72 8.92
CA VAL A 50 -3.78 0.36 9.44
C VAL A 50 -5.02 0.17 10.30
N ARG A 51 -5.91 -0.73 9.88
CA ARG A 51 -7.13 -1.06 10.61
C ARG A 51 -6.95 -2.18 11.61
N GLY A 52 -6.25 -3.23 11.19
CA GLY A 52 -6.10 -4.45 11.97
C GLY A 52 -4.65 -4.90 12.07
N THR A 53 -4.38 -5.69 13.11
CA THR A 53 -3.17 -6.49 13.19
C THR A 53 -3.50 -7.86 13.74
N THR A 54 -3.15 -8.90 12.99
CA THR A 54 -3.41 -10.30 13.33
C THR A 54 -2.09 -11.05 13.39
N PHE A 55 -1.89 -11.84 14.45
CA PHE A 55 -0.76 -12.75 14.58
C PHE A 55 -1.22 -14.17 14.31
N VAL A 56 -0.59 -14.80 13.33
CA VAL A 56 -0.89 -16.16 12.88
C VAL A 56 0.29 -17.04 13.29
N LEU A 57 0.32 -17.39 14.58
CA LEU A 57 1.44 -18.10 15.21
C LEU A 57 1.26 -19.62 15.22
N ASP A 58 0.09 -20.08 14.78
CA ASP A 58 -0.37 -21.47 14.77
C ASP A 58 0.05 -22.25 13.51
N SER A 59 0.67 -21.59 12.54
CA SER A 59 1.15 -22.20 11.29
C SER A 59 2.31 -21.42 10.68
N GLU A 60 3.04 -22.07 9.77
CA GLU A 60 4.17 -21.49 9.05
C GLU A 60 3.86 -21.31 7.55
N PRO A 61 4.32 -20.23 6.89
CA PRO A 61 3.99 -19.89 5.49
C PRO A 61 4.14 -21.00 4.44
N GLY A 62 5.08 -21.94 4.65
CA GLY A 62 5.31 -23.07 3.75
C GLY A 62 5.46 -24.40 4.49
N ASN A 63 5.08 -24.46 5.77
CA ASN A 63 5.16 -25.67 6.60
C ASN A 63 6.51 -26.42 6.51
N GLY A 64 7.63 -25.67 6.60
CA GLY A 64 8.99 -26.21 6.50
C GLY A 64 9.55 -26.30 5.08
N GLN A 65 8.82 -25.87 4.06
CA GLN A 65 9.27 -25.71 2.68
C GLN A 65 9.22 -24.23 2.26
N PRO A 66 9.88 -23.84 1.15
CA PRO A 66 9.64 -22.54 0.55
C PRO A 66 8.16 -22.32 0.26
N PHE A 67 7.61 -21.18 0.65
CA PHE A 67 6.21 -20.86 0.43
C PHE A 67 5.96 -20.34 -0.98
N THR A 68 4.70 -20.36 -1.39
CA THR A 68 4.21 -19.92 -2.70
C THR A 68 3.12 -18.87 -2.54
N MET A 69 2.77 -18.17 -3.63
CA MET A 69 1.64 -17.24 -3.60
C MET A 69 0.33 -17.95 -3.26
N LYS A 70 0.17 -19.21 -3.69
CA LYS A 70 -0.98 -20.04 -3.33
C LYS A 70 -1.10 -20.24 -1.82
N ASN A 71 0.02 -20.40 -1.10
CA ASN A 71 -0.04 -20.52 0.36
C ASN A 71 -0.60 -19.24 1.01
N VAL A 72 -0.25 -18.06 0.47
CA VAL A 72 -0.77 -16.78 0.94
C VAL A 72 -2.26 -16.65 0.65
N THR A 73 -2.70 -16.94 -0.58
CA THR A 73 -4.12 -16.85 -0.96
C THR A 73 -4.98 -17.88 -0.25
N ASP A 74 -4.48 -19.10 -0.03
CA ASP A 74 -5.18 -20.11 0.76
C ASP A 74 -5.28 -19.67 2.22
N ARG A 75 -4.23 -19.04 2.76
CA ARG A 75 -4.23 -18.58 4.15
C ARG A 75 -5.14 -17.38 4.38
N VAL A 76 -5.22 -16.43 3.45
CA VAL A 76 -6.17 -15.31 3.60
C VAL A 76 -7.61 -15.81 3.62
N GLN A 77 -7.98 -16.72 2.70
CA GLN A 77 -9.31 -17.34 2.67
C GLN A 77 -9.60 -18.08 3.98
N ALA A 78 -8.68 -18.95 4.43
CA ALA A 78 -8.89 -19.68 5.69
C ALA A 78 -9.03 -18.75 6.92
N LEU A 79 -8.35 -17.60 6.93
CA LEU A 79 -8.49 -16.63 8.03
C LEU A 79 -9.79 -15.83 7.96
N LEU A 80 -10.33 -15.61 6.75
CA LEU A 80 -11.66 -15.04 6.56
C LEU A 80 -12.74 -16.05 7.00
N ASP A 81 -12.66 -17.30 6.53
CA ASP A 81 -13.58 -18.38 6.89
C ASP A 81 -13.59 -18.70 8.41
N ASP A 82 -12.49 -18.41 9.11
CA ASP A 82 -12.34 -18.61 10.56
C ASP A 82 -12.74 -17.35 11.38
N ASP A 83 -13.29 -16.29 10.77
CA ASP A 83 -13.61 -14.99 11.39
C ASP A 83 -12.41 -14.31 12.09
N ARG A 84 -11.18 -14.56 11.60
CA ARG A 84 -9.93 -14.03 12.17
C ARG A 84 -9.46 -12.74 11.50
N LEU A 85 -10.07 -12.39 10.37
CA LEU A 85 -9.86 -11.15 9.64
C LEU A 85 -11.22 -10.50 9.39
N PRO A 86 -11.29 -9.15 9.31
CA PRO A 86 -12.50 -8.51 8.81
C PRO A 86 -12.75 -8.97 7.38
N GLU A 87 -14.01 -9.07 6.98
CA GLU A 87 -14.42 -9.47 5.64
C GLU A 87 -13.96 -8.44 4.59
N PRO A 88 -13.82 -8.84 3.31
CA PRO A 88 -13.27 -7.94 2.32
C PRO A 88 -14.12 -6.69 2.10
N ASP A 89 -15.45 -6.81 2.01
CA ASP A 89 -16.42 -5.72 1.83
C ASP A 89 -16.57 -4.80 3.06
N ASP A 90 -16.15 -5.30 4.22
CA ASP A 90 -16.24 -4.68 5.53
C ASP A 90 -15.47 -3.33 5.57
N ASN A 91 -16.17 -2.26 5.20
CA ASN A 91 -15.64 -0.92 4.95
C ASN A 91 -14.55 -0.85 3.85
N TRP A 92 -14.81 -1.38 2.67
CA TRP A 92 -13.96 -1.45 1.46
C TRP A 92 -13.08 -0.22 1.09
N PRO A 93 -11.94 -0.42 0.39
CA PRO A 93 -11.23 -1.68 0.12
C PRO A 93 -10.22 -2.08 1.21
N ASN A 94 -10.31 -3.33 1.69
CA ASN A 94 -9.36 -3.93 2.62
C ASN A 94 -8.16 -4.57 1.88
N VAL A 95 -6.96 -4.44 2.46
CA VAL A 95 -5.72 -5.06 1.99
C VAL A 95 -5.13 -5.93 3.10
N TYR A 96 -4.97 -7.22 2.80
CA TYR A 96 -4.40 -8.22 3.71
C TYR A 96 -2.90 -8.36 3.45
N ALA A 97 -2.09 -7.71 4.28
CA ALA A 97 -0.64 -7.63 4.12
C ALA A 97 0.07 -8.63 5.04
N PHE A 98 0.52 -9.74 4.47
CA PHE A 98 1.30 -10.75 5.18
C PHE A 98 2.76 -10.31 5.34
N ILE A 99 3.23 -10.20 6.58
CA ILE A 99 4.63 -9.98 6.89
C ILE A 99 5.26 -11.33 7.24
N MET A 100 6.13 -11.78 6.35
CA MET A 100 6.76 -13.09 6.43
C MET A 100 7.83 -13.14 7.52
N PRO A 101 8.06 -14.29 8.15
CA PRO A 101 9.09 -14.42 9.16
C PRO A 101 10.47 -14.47 8.48
N SER A 102 11.54 -14.02 9.16
CA SER A 102 12.86 -13.92 8.50
C SER A 102 13.52 -15.27 8.19
N ASN A 103 12.92 -16.36 8.63
CA ASN A 103 13.35 -17.73 8.39
C ASN A 103 12.52 -18.43 7.30
N SER A 104 11.58 -17.74 6.65
CA SER A 104 10.90 -18.27 5.47
C SER A 104 11.58 -17.84 4.18
N THR A 105 11.39 -18.64 3.14
CA THR A 105 11.88 -18.34 1.80
C THR A 105 10.75 -18.53 0.81
N PHE A 106 10.66 -17.65 -0.18
CA PHE A 106 9.75 -17.84 -1.30
C PHE A 106 10.32 -18.83 -2.31
N THR A 107 9.45 -19.55 -3.03
CA THR A 107 9.86 -20.55 -4.05
C THR A 107 10.73 -19.94 -5.17
N THR A 108 10.53 -18.66 -5.47
CA THR A 108 11.32 -17.94 -6.48
C THR A 108 12.40 -17.10 -5.80
N VAL A 109 13.66 -17.35 -6.14
CA VAL A 109 14.81 -16.63 -5.58
C VAL A 109 14.80 -15.16 -6.00
N GLY A 110 15.11 -14.26 -5.07
CA GLY A 110 15.25 -12.83 -5.34
C GLY A 110 13.94 -12.04 -5.34
N VAL A 111 12.81 -12.69 -5.12
CA VAL A 111 11.51 -12.03 -4.94
C VAL A 111 11.38 -11.60 -3.48
N GLY A 112 11.25 -10.29 -3.25
CA GLY A 112 11.12 -9.70 -1.92
C GLY A 112 9.69 -9.60 -1.43
N GLY A 113 8.72 -9.53 -2.34
CA GLY A 113 7.29 -9.45 -2.09
C GLY A 113 6.51 -9.79 -3.35
N GLN A 114 5.20 -9.94 -3.20
CA GLN A 114 4.26 -10.02 -4.32
C GLN A 114 2.86 -9.61 -3.84
N ASN A 115 2.08 -8.99 -4.71
CA ASN A 115 0.67 -8.66 -4.50
C ASN A 115 -0.24 -9.46 -5.45
N THR A 116 -1.49 -9.68 -5.03
CA THR A 116 -2.54 -10.35 -5.82
C THR A 116 -3.94 -10.09 -5.26
N GLN A 117 -4.95 -10.67 -5.89
CA GLN A 117 -6.29 -10.79 -5.35
C GLN A 117 -6.81 -12.23 -5.40
N VAL A 118 -7.70 -12.56 -4.48
CA VAL A 118 -8.51 -13.77 -4.53
C VAL A 118 -9.98 -13.39 -4.34
N ILE A 119 -10.88 -14.07 -5.05
CA ILE A 119 -12.31 -13.92 -4.80
C ILE A 119 -12.67 -14.81 -3.61
N TRP A 120 -13.03 -14.18 -2.50
CA TRP A 120 -13.65 -14.85 -1.38
C TRP A 120 -15.16 -14.91 -1.65
N ASN A 121 -15.79 -16.06 -1.36
CA ASN A 121 -17.23 -16.22 -1.56
C ASN A 121 -17.85 -16.33 -0.17
N ASP A 122 -18.65 -15.34 0.21
CA ASP A 122 -19.41 -15.42 1.44
C ASP A 122 -20.60 -16.36 1.25
N TYR A 123 -20.81 -17.24 2.22
CA TYR A 123 -21.95 -18.15 2.28
C TYR A 123 -22.81 -17.92 3.53
N ASP A 124 -22.71 -16.74 4.13
CA ASP A 124 -23.54 -16.37 5.26
C ASP A 124 -25.03 -16.28 4.90
N LEU A 125 -25.86 -16.68 5.86
CA LEU A 125 -27.31 -16.72 5.69
C LEU A 125 -27.90 -15.30 5.64
N GLY A 126 -27.90 -14.70 4.45
CA GLY A 126 -28.47 -13.39 4.20
C GLY A 126 -27.54 -12.41 3.49
N ASP A 127 -26.26 -12.77 3.36
CA ASP A 127 -25.25 -12.04 2.59
C ASP A 127 -24.47 -13.06 1.75
N VAL A 128 -24.70 -13.06 0.44
CA VAL A 128 -24.04 -13.98 -0.48
C VAL A 128 -23.49 -13.13 -1.59
N ASP A 129 -22.25 -12.71 -1.42
CA ASP A 129 -21.49 -11.96 -2.39
C ASP A 129 -20.09 -12.54 -2.58
N ASN A 130 -19.46 -12.01 -3.63
CA ASN A 130 -18.16 -12.46 -4.10
C ASN A 130 -17.25 -11.25 -4.04
N ASP A 131 -16.44 -11.18 -3.00
CA ASP A 131 -15.62 -10.01 -2.77
C ASP A 131 -14.14 -10.26 -3.07
N PRO A 132 -13.49 -9.35 -3.81
CA PRO A 132 -12.06 -9.39 -3.96
C PRO A 132 -11.37 -9.12 -2.62
N ALA A 133 -10.70 -10.17 -2.11
CA ALA A 133 -9.72 -10.06 -1.05
C ALA A 133 -8.35 -9.70 -1.66
N TYR A 134 -8.02 -8.42 -1.59
CA TYR A 134 -6.72 -7.92 -2.04
C TYR A 134 -5.65 -8.27 -1.03
N CYS A 135 -4.58 -8.94 -1.46
CA CYS A 135 -3.53 -9.39 -0.56
C CYS A 135 -2.14 -9.14 -1.13
N LEU A 136 -1.18 -9.02 -0.22
CA LEU A 136 0.23 -8.95 -0.56
C LEU A 136 1.02 -9.70 0.51
N TRP A 137 2.21 -10.17 0.14
CA TRP A 137 3.19 -10.62 1.11
C TRP A 137 4.47 -9.81 1.00
N VAL A 138 5.13 -9.67 2.15
CA VAL A 138 6.35 -8.92 2.33
C VAL A 138 7.37 -9.83 2.99
N GLY A 139 8.48 -10.08 2.30
CA GLY A 139 9.63 -10.77 2.84
C GLY A 139 10.28 -9.99 4.00
N ASN A 140 11.16 -10.65 4.73
CA ASN A 140 11.76 -10.10 5.93
C ASN A 140 13.21 -10.54 6.05
N ASP A 141 14.16 -9.61 6.03
CA ASP A 141 15.58 -9.88 6.24
C ASP A 141 16.03 -9.65 7.70
N GLY A 142 15.06 -9.39 8.59
CA GLY A 142 15.28 -9.02 9.99
C GLY A 142 15.35 -7.52 10.24
N THR A 143 15.21 -6.67 9.22
CA THR A 143 15.28 -5.21 9.35
C THR A 143 13.97 -4.52 9.02
N LEU A 144 13.70 -3.40 9.70
CA LEU A 144 12.56 -2.53 9.40
C LEU A 144 12.67 -1.97 7.97
N ASP A 145 13.86 -1.53 7.58
CA ASP A 145 14.11 -0.88 6.29
C ASP A 145 13.78 -1.77 5.11
N PHE A 146 14.13 -3.05 5.15
CA PHE A 146 13.77 -4.00 4.11
C PHE A 146 12.26 -4.18 4.03
N VAL A 147 11.63 -4.50 5.16
CA VAL A 147 10.19 -4.77 5.23
C VAL A 147 9.39 -3.56 4.75
N THR A 148 9.70 -2.34 5.19
CA THR A 148 8.95 -1.15 4.78
C THR A 148 9.23 -0.76 3.33
N THR A 149 10.43 -1.04 2.81
CA THR A 149 10.74 -0.82 1.39
C THR A 149 9.87 -1.72 0.52
N VAL A 150 9.90 -3.04 0.77
CA VAL A 150 9.09 -4.01 0.02
C VAL A 150 7.61 -3.73 0.20
N PHE A 151 7.13 -3.53 1.43
CA PHE A 151 5.73 -3.19 1.70
C PHE A 151 5.27 -1.97 0.89
N SER A 152 6.07 -0.91 0.84
CA SER A 152 5.72 0.32 0.12
C SER A 152 5.66 0.14 -1.39
N HIS A 153 6.46 -0.77 -1.94
CA HIS A 153 6.44 -1.17 -3.35
C HIS A 153 5.15 -1.93 -3.66
N GLU A 154 4.93 -3.07 -2.99
CA GLU A 154 3.76 -3.92 -3.20
C GLU A 154 2.45 -3.16 -3.01
N LEU A 155 2.38 -2.30 -1.99
CA LEU A 155 1.17 -1.55 -1.70
C LEU A 155 0.89 -0.47 -2.75
N ALA A 156 1.91 0.21 -3.28
CA ALA A 156 1.71 1.21 -4.33
C ALA A 156 1.16 0.57 -5.60
N GLU A 157 1.67 -0.61 -5.94
CA GLU A 157 1.25 -1.38 -7.10
C GLU A 157 -0.18 -1.89 -6.92
N LEU A 158 -0.45 -2.62 -5.83
CA LEU A 158 -1.79 -3.14 -5.52
C LEU A 158 -2.84 -2.02 -5.44
N ALA A 159 -2.51 -0.88 -4.86
CA ALA A 159 -3.46 0.23 -4.75
C ALA A 159 -3.83 0.84 -6.11
N THR A 160 -2.93 0.75 -7.11
CA THR A 160 -3.11 1.36 -8.44
C THR A 160 -3.55 0.39 -9.52
N ASP A 161 -3.28 -0.90 -9.34
CA ASP A 161 -3.69 -1.99 -10.23
C ASP A 161 -4.17 -3.21 -9.42
N PRO A 162 -5.31 -3.07 -8.70
CA PRO A 162 -5.77 -4.07 -7.73
C PRO A 162 -6.20 -5.40 -8.36
N ASN A 163 -6.57 -5.42 -9.65
CA ASN A 163 -7.03 -6.62 -10.35
C ASN A 163 -5.96 -7.21 -11.30
N GLU A 164 -4.69 -6.85 -11.11
CA GLU A 164 -3.53 -7.39 -11.86
C GLU A 164 -3.63 -7.25 -13.39
N GLY A 165 -3.99 -6.07 -13.89
CA GLY A 165 -3.84 -5.79 -15.33
C GLY A 165 -4.83 -4.81 -15.94
N ASP A 166 -5.83 -4.36 -15.18
CA ASP A 166 -6.86 -3.41 -15.62
C ASP A 166 -6.71 -2.00 -15.01
N GLY A 167 -5.77 -1.80 -14.08
CA GLY A 167 -5.49 -0.53 -13.44
C GLY A 167 -4.35 0.26 -14.09
N VAL A 168 -3.71 1.11 -13.28
CA VAL A 168 -2.65 2.00 -13.76
C VAL A 168 -1.34 1.24 -13.90
N ARG A 169 -0.81 1.27 -15.11
CA ARG A 169 0.43 0.58 -15.48
C ARG A 169 1.41 1.54 -16.13
N GLN A 170 2.68 1.16 -16.17
CA GLN A 170 3.72 1.90 -16.88
C GLN A 170 3.34 2.11 -18.36
N ILE A 171 3.61 3.31 -18.88
CA ILE A 171 3.36 3.64 -20.29
C ILE A 171 4.35 2.86 -21.16
N GLY A 172 3.84 2.11 -22.14
CA GLY A 172 4.66 1.38 -23.13
C GLY A 172 5.10 -0.02 -22.72
N CYS A 173 4.51 -0.58 -21.66
CA CYS A 173 4.80 -1.93 -21.17
C CYS A 173 3.56 -2.85 -21.30
N SER A 174 3.77 -4.15 -21.52
CA SER A 174 2.72 -5.19 -21.58
C SER A 174 3.07 -6.38 -20.67
N GLY A 175 2.07 -7.03 -20.04
CA GLY A 175 2.25 -8.09 -19.04
C GLY A 175 2.23 -7.64 -17.56
N ALA A 176 2.19 -8.60 -16.61
CA ALA A 176 2.09 -8.32 -15.18
C ALA A 176 3.28 -7.50 -14.60
N SER A 177 4.43 -7.47 -15.28
CA SER A 177 5.66 -6.76 -14.87
C SER A 177 5.68 -5.26 -15.22
N CYS A 178 4.51 -4.62 -15.24
CA CYS A 178 4.36 -3.22 -15.67
C CYS A 178 3.75 -2.36 -14.56
N GLN A 179 3.86 -2.81 -13.31
CA GLN A 179 3.29 -2.09 -12.18
C GLN A 179 4.18 -0.86 -11.89
N ILE A 180 3.60 0.15 -11.23
CA ILE A 180 4.26 1.45 -11.11
C ILE A 180 5.46 1.45 -10.16
N GLY A 181 5.61 0.43 -9.31
CA GLY A 181 6.70 0.30 -8.34
C GLY A 181 7.95 -0.33 -8.93
N ASP A 182 7.81 -1.24 -9.90
CA ASP A 182 8.88 -1.96 -10.60
C ASP A 182 10.08 -1.09 -11.04
N PRO A 183 9.89 0.07 -11.71
CA PRO A 183 11.02 0.85 -12.22
C PRO A 183 11.75 1.59 -11.09
N GLY A 184 11.12 1.68 -9.90
CA GLY A 184 11.64 2.37 -8.72
C GLY A 184 12.54 1.53 -7.81
N SER A 185 12.75 0.25 -8.13
CA SER A 185 13.54 -0.71 -7.32
C SER A 185 14.98 -0.27 -7.00
N SER A 186 15.53 0.65 -7.80
CA SER A 186 16.88 1.22 -7.58
C SER A 186 16.90 2.49 -6.71
N TRP A 187 15.73 3.08 -6.41
CA TRP A 187 15.65 4.32 -5.63
C TRP A 187 14.72 4.17 -4.43
N CYS A 188 15.33 4.01 -3.27
CA CYS A 188 14.66 3.93 -1.97
C CYS A 188 15.30 4.92 -0.99
N ASP A 189 14.50 5.58 -0.17
CA ASP A 189 14.98 6.53 0.86
C ASP A 189 13.94 6.66 1.98
N VAL A 190 14.29 7.40 3.04
CA VAL A 190 13.45 7.58 4.22
C VAL A 190 12.28 8.53 3.93
N VAL A 191 11.06 8.05 4.20
CA VAL A 191 9.80 8.79 4.17
C VAL A 191 9.10 8.57 5.51
N SER A 192 8.73 9.65 6.21
CA SER A 192 8.08 9.57 7.53
C SER A 192 8.83 8.70 8.55
N GLY A 193 10.17 8.64 8.48
CA GLY A 193 11.00 7.88 9.42
C GLY A 193 11.20 6.40 9.09
N VAL A 194 10.68 5.91 7.96
CA VAL A 194 10.95 4.55 7.46
C VAL A 194 11.39 4.56 6.00
N LYS A 195 12.15 3.55 5.58
CA LYS A 195 12.59 3.43 4.19
C LYS A 195 11.43 3.00 3.29
N ALA A 196 11.26 3.69 2.16
CA ALA A 196 10.24 3.40 1.16
C ALA A 196 10.84 3.43 -0.25
N GLN A 197 10.24 2.70 -1.17
CA GLN A 197 10.66 2.63 -2.57
C GLN A 197 9.97 3.72 -3.41
N SER A 198 10.67 4.26 -4.40
CA SER A 198 10.05 5.17 -5.37
C SER A 198 9.07 4.45 -6.31
N TYR A 199 8.20 5.20 -6.97
CA TYR A 199 7.29 4.66 -7.99
C TYR A 199 7.12 5.64 -9.15
N TRP A 200 6.62 5.16 -10.28
CA TRP A 200 6.37 5.95 -11.48
C TRP A 200 5.19 6.91 -11.30
N SER A 201 5.39 8.19 -11.61
CA SER A 201 4.33 9.18 -11.74
C SER A 201 4.14 9.60 -13.19
N VAL A 202 2.95 9.36 -13.74
CA VAL A 202 2.54 9.84 -15.05
C VAL A 202 2.53 11.38 -15.09
N ALA A 203 2.05 12.03 -14.04
CA ALA A 203 1.98 13.49 -13.94
C ALA A 203 3.37 14.18 -13.87
N ASP A 204 4.40 13.50 -13.38
CA ASP A 204 5.79 13.99 -13.39
C ASP A 204 6.60 13.44 -14.57
N ASN A 205 6.10 12.42 -15.27
CA ASN A 205 6.82 11.62 -16.26
C ASN A 205 8.20 11.17 -15.73
N ALA A 206 8.24 10.76 -14.47
CA ALA A 206 9.46 10.38 -13.76
C ALA A 206 9.14 9.48 -12.55
N LEU A 207 10.17 8.82 -12.01
CA LEU A 207 10.10 8.23 -10.68
C LEU A 207 9.93 9.34 -9.63
N VAL A 208 9.15 9.06 -8.60
CA VAL A 208 8.91 9.96 -7.47
C VAL A 208 9.01 9.20 -6.17
N LEU A 209 9.52 9.88 -5.14
CA LEU A 209 9.48 9.42 -3.76
C LEU A 209 8.97 10.57 -2.89
N PRO A 210 7.65 10.68 -2.65
CA PRO A 210 7.09 11.82 -1.96
C PRO A 210 7.51 11.88 -0.48
N ARG A 211 8.28 12.92 -0.11
CA ARG A 211 8.76 13.17 1.27
C ARG A 211 8.06 14.31 1.99
N MET A 212 7.27 15.09 1.27
CA MET A 212 6.54 16.24 1.79
C MET A 212 5.14 16.29 1.17
N TYR A 213 4.20 16.87 1.90
CA TYR A 213 2.88 17.15 1.34
C TYR A 213 2.99 18.27 0.31
N SER A 214 2.59 17.99 -0.93
CA SER A 214 2.57 19.00 -1.98
C SER A 214 1.23 19.72 -1.99
N VAL A 215 1.22 20.99 -1.57
CA VAL A 215 0.03 21.85 -1.65
C VAL A 215 -0.49 21.94 -3.10
N ARG A 216 0.42 22.01 -4.08
CA ARG A 216 0.07 22.01 -5.51
C ARG A 216 -0.71 20.75 -5.91
N ARG A 217 -0.37 19.56 -5.40
CA ARG A 217 -1.10 18.31 -5.71
C ARG A 217 -2.34 18.10 -4.86
N THR A 218 -2.32 18.60 -3.62
CA THR A 218 -3.53 18.66 -2.79
C THR A 218 -4.61 19.52 -3.47
N LEU A 219 -4.21 20.63 -4.09
CA LEU A 219 -5.11 21.56 -4.79
C LEU A 219 -5.28 21.27 -6.29
N GLY A 220 -4.38 20.53 -6.93
CA GLY A 220 -4.35 20.34 -8.40
C GLY A 220 -5.53 19.56 -8.99
N THR A 221 -6.30 18.84 -8.16
CA THR A 221 -7.57 18.21 -8.56
C THR A 221 -8.77 19.13 -8.40
N LYS A 222 -8.58 20.35 -7.87
CA LYS A 222 -9.59 21.39 -7.78
C LYS A 222 -9.19 22.49 -8.77
N SER A 223 -10.04 22.75 -9.76
CA SER A 223 -9.94 24.02 -10.47
C SER A 223 -10.01 25.14 -9.43
N ILE A 224 -8.91 25.88 -9.22
CA ILE A 224 -8.95 27.14 -8.48
C ILE A 224 -9.52 28.18 -9.44
N GLY A 225 -10.79 28.00 -9.81
CA GLY A 225 -11.63 28.97 -10.49
C GLY A 225 -12.17 29.98 -9.48
N GLY A 226 -11.31 30.50 -8.60
CA GLY A 226 -11.62 31.62 -7.73
C GLY A 226 -10.90 32.83 -8.29
N LYS A 227 -11.65 33.79 -8.85
CA LYS A 227 -11.11 35.12 -9.17
C LYS A 227 -10.31 35.59 -7.96
N LEU A 228 -8.99 35.76 -8.12
CA LEU A 228 -8.19 36.50 -7.16
C LEU A 228 -8.92 37.82 -6.91
N PRO A 229 -9.34 38.15 -5.67
CA PRO A 229 -9.80 39.50 -5.40
C PRO A 229 -8.63 40.40 -5.78
N ARG A 230 -8.87 41.30 -6.75
CA ARG A 230 -7.88 42.27 -7.21
C ARG A 230 -7.28 42.92 -5.97
N THR A 231 -6.01 42.63 -5.70
CA THR A 231 -5.19 43.50 -4.85
C THR A 231 -5.33 44.91 -5.42
N PRO A 232 -5.79 45.90 -4.62
CA PRO A 232 -5.81 47.27 -5.07
C PRO A 232 -4.40 47.64 -5.54
N SER A 233 -4.27 48.17 -6.75
CA SER A 233 -3.00 48.73 -7.21
C SER A 233 -2.53 49.78 -6.22
N ALA A 234 -1.21 49.94 -6.04
CA ALA A 234 -0.61 50.94 -5.16
C ALA A 234 -1.15 52.38 -5.38
N ASN A 235 -1.73 52.68 -6.55
CA ASN A 235 -2.38 53.95 -6.85
C ASN A 235 -3.69 54.21 -6.08
N ALA A 236 -4.31 53.18 -5.47
CA ALA A 236 -5.52 53.33 -4.66
C ALA A 236 -5.24 53.75 -3.21
N TRP A 237 -3.98 53.73 -2.77
CA TRP A 237 -3.59 54.11 -1.40
C TRP A 237 -3.23 55.59 -1.25
N ILE A 238 -2.96 56.29 -2.37
CA ILE A 238 -2.54 57.71 -2.37
C ILE A 238 -3.75 58.66 -2.44
N ALA A 239 -4.93 58.19 -2.85
CA ALA A 239 -6.12 59.03 -2.99
C ALA A 239 -7.00 59.15 -1.73
N SER A 240 -6.59 58.59 -0.58
CA SER A 240 -7.31 58.70 0.69
C SER A 240 -6.60 59.59 1.73
N GLN A 241 -5.62 60.38 1.32
CA GLN A 241 -4.83 61.27 2.20
C GLN A 241 -4.86 62.76 1.78
N PHE A 242 -5.83 63.18 0.96
CA PHE A 242 -6.12 64.60 0.73
C PHE A 242 -7.63 64.85 0.72
#